data_AF-K2D2M7-F1
#
_entry.id   AF-K2D2M7-F1
#
_cell.length_a   1.000
_cell.length_b   1.000
_cell.length_c   1.000
_cell.angle_alpha   90.00
_cell.angle_beta   90.00
_cell.angle_gamma   90.00
#
_symmetry.space_group_name_H-M   'P 1'
#
loop_
_entity.id
_entity.type
_entity.pdbx_description
1 polymer ?
#
loop_
_entity_poly.entity_id
_entity_poly.type
_entity_poly.pdbx_seq_one_letter_code
_entity_poly.pdbx_strand_id
1 'polypeptide(L)' 'MISWFQKNYDELTKDELYHIIQFRIGIFMIEQNSIYEDLDGLDQKAVHFIYPFHFKNLS' A
#
# COMPACT_ATOMS: atom_id res chain seq x y z
N MET A 1 -2.28 1.88 21.72
CA MET A 1 -0.90 2.00 21.20
C MET A 1 -0.95 1.63 19.74
N ILE A 2 -0.40 2.45 18.85
CA ILE A 2 -0.36 2.17 17.40
C ILE A 2 0.74 1.11 17.18
N SER A 3 0.39 0.02 16.52
CA SER A 3 1.35 -1.03 16.15
C SER A 3 1.64 -0.94 14.66
N TRP A 4 2.91 -0.78 14.32
CA TRP A 4 3.39 -0.78 12.94
C TRP A 4 4.00 -2.13 12.59
N PHE A 5 3.81 -2.53 11.34
CA PHE A 5 4.41 -3.71 10.76
C PHE A 5 5.40 -3.28 9.69
N GLN A 6 6.55 -3.94 9.66
CA GLN A 6 7.57 -3.74 8.65
C GLN A 6 7.66 -5.02 7.84
N LYS A 7 7.51 -4.91 6.52
CA LYS A 7 7.60 -6.03 5.58
C LYS A 7 8.45 -5.66 4.37
N ASN A 8 9.29 -6.58 3.92
CA ASN A 8 9.86 -6.55 2.58
C ASN A 8 8.80 -6.95 1.55
N TYR A 9 9.06 -6.69 0.27
CA TYR A 9 8.08 -6.96 -0.79
C TYR A 9 7.66 -8.43 -0.87
N ASP A 10 8.59 -9.36 -0.65
CA ASP A 10 8.36 -10.81 -0.66
C ASP A 10 7.59 -11.33 0.57
N GLU A 11 7.46 -10.51 1.62
CA GLU A 11 6.67 -10.80 2.81
C GLU A 11 5.21 -10.30 2.70
N LEU A 12 4.91 -9.54 1.65
CA LEU A 12 3.55 -9.09 1.35
C LEU A 12 2.73 -10.23 0.74
N THR A 13 1.55 -10.45 1.29
CA THR A 13 0.53 -11.21 0.57
C THR A 13 0.02 -10.41 -0.62
N LYS A 14 -0.55 -11.11 -1.62
CA LYS A 14 -1.18 -10.44 -2.77
C LYS A 14 -2.26 -9.45 -2.37
N ASP A 15 -3.03 -9.77 -1.33
CA ASP A 15 -4.09 -8.90 -0.83
C ASP A 15 -3.52 -7.65 -0.17
N GLU A 16 -2.46 -7.76 0.64
CA GLU A 16 -1.78 -6.60 1.22
C GLU A 16 -1.20 -5.69 0.14
N LEU A 17 -0.50 -6.26 -0.85
CA LEU A 17 0.04 -5.51 -1.97
C LEU A 17 -1.07 -4.78 -2.74
N TYR A 18 -2.18 -5.46 -3.04
CA TYR A 18 -3.30 -4.86 -3.75
C TYR A 18 -3.90 -3.68 -2.98
N HIS A 19 -4.08 -3.81 -1.67
CA HIS A 19 -4.59 -2.72 -0.83
C HIS A 19 -3.63 -1.54 -0.76
N ILE A 20 -2.32 -1.77 -0.64
CA ILE A 20 -1.31 -0.71 -0.65
C ILE A 20 -1.41 0.09 -1.96
N ILE A 21 -1.45 -0.60 -3.09
CA ILE A 21 -1.57 0.03 -4.42
C ILE A 21 -2.88 0.81 -4.54
N GLN A 22 -4.01 0.21 -4.14
CA GLN A 22 -5.32 0.87 -4.19
C GLN A 22 -5.33 2.15 -3.35
N PHE A 23 -4.78 2.10 -2.14
CA PHE A 23 -4.70 3.25 -1.24
C PHE A 23 -3.84 4.37 -1.83
N ARG A 24 -2.64 4.03 -2.34
CA ARG A 24 -1.72 5.00 -2.96
C ARG A 24 -2.34 5.68 -4.18
N ILE A 25 -2.98 4.92 -5.07
CA ILE A 25 -3.71 5.49 -6.22
C ILE A 25 -4.82 6.42 -5.76
N GLY A 26 -5.65 5.99 -4.80
CA GLY A 26 -6.77 6.78 -4.29
C GLY A 26 -6.34 8.16 -3.76
N ILE A 27 -5.22 8.22 -3.04
CA ILE A 27 -4.71 9.47 -2.49
C ILE A 27 -3.89 10.25 -3.52
N PHE A 28 -2.82 9.64 -4.04
CA PHE A 28 -1.81 10.38 -4.80
C PHE A 28 -2.22 10.68 -6.24
N MET A 29 -3.11 9.88 -6.83
CA MET A 29 -3.63 10.17 -8.17
C MET A 29 -4.99 10.85 -8.14
N ILE A 30 -5.95 10.27 -7.42
CA ILE A 30 -7.34 10.71 -7.49
C ILE A 30 -7.57 11.95 -6.62
N GLU A 31 -7.34 11.86 -5.31
CA GLU A 31 -7.59 12.98 -4.39
C GLU A 31 -6.68 14.18 -4.69
N GLN A 32 -5.39 13.91 -4.93
CA GLN A 32 -4.42 14.96 -5.26
C GLN A 32 -4.47 15.41 -6.73
N ASN A 33 -5.30 14.77 -7.57
CA ASN A 33 -5.45 15.06 -8.99
C ASN A 33 -4.11 15.17 -9.73
N SER A 34 -3.22 14.19 -9.50
CA SER A 34 -1.85 14.18 -10.02
C SER A 34 -1.57 12.86 -10.76
N ILE A 35 -1.30 12.96 -12.06
CA ILE A 35 -0.99 11.77 -12.88
C ILE A 35 0.52 11.55 -12.88
N TYR A 36 0.97 10.45 -12.28
CA TYR A 36 2.38 10.00 -12.33
C TYR A 36 2.46 8.47 -12.31
N GLU A 37 3.63 7.91 -12.58
CA GLU A 37 3.85 6.46 -12.58
C GLU A 37 4.07 5.96 -11.13
N ASP A 38 3.00 5.57 -10.44
CA ASP A 38 3.09 5.07 -9.05
C ASP A 38 3.70 3.65 -8.96
N LEU A 39 3.49 2.81 -9.98
CA LEU A 39 4.03 1.46 -10.08
C LEU A 39 5.34 1.43 -10.88
N ASP A 40 6.33 2.19 -10.40
CA ASP A 40 7.63 2.37 -11.05
C ASP A 40 8.62 1.20 -10.86
N GLY A 41 8.21 0.16 -10.13
CA GLY A 41 9.03 -1.02 -9.83
C GLY A 41 9.96 -0.88 -8.62
N LEU A 42 9.99 0.27 -7.95
CA LEU A 42 10.81 0.46 -6.74
C LEU A 42 10.24 -0.28 -5.52
N ASP A 43 8.93 -0.55 -5.51
CA ASP A 43 8.26 -1.31 -4.44
C ASP A 43 8.90 -2.66 -4.13
N GLN A 44 9.47 -3.31 -5.16
CA GLN A 44 10.11 -4.62 -5.04
C GLN A 44 11.36 -4.60 -4.15
N LYS A 45 11.98 -3.43 -3.98
CA LYS A 45 13.19 -3.22 -3.17
C LYS A 45 12.92 -2.39 -1.92
N ALA A 46 11.67 -1.96 -1.73
CA ALA A 46 11.28 -1.10 -0.64
C ALA A 46 10.99 -1.90 0.63
N VAL A 47 11.16 -1.22 1.76
CA VAL A 47 10.63 -1.65 3.05
C VAL A 47 9.27 -1.01 3.24
N HIS A 48 8.24 -1.83 3.42
CA HIS A 48 6.85 -1.41 3.55
C HIS A 48 6.48 -1.28 5.03
N PHE A 49 6.23 -0.05 5.47
CA PHE A 49 5.71 0.23 6.80
C PHE A 49 4.19 0.32 6.75
N ILE A 50 3.53 -0.66 7.33
CA ILE A 50 2.09 -0.87 7.18
C ILE A 50 1.45 -0.81 8.55
N TYR A 51 0.31 -0.13 8.64
CA TYR A 51 -0.57 -0.29 9.78
C TYR A 51 -1.52 -1.47 9.52
N PRO A 52 -1.61 -2.45 10.43
CA PRO A 52 -2.45 -3.64 10.28
C PRO A 52 -3.90 -3.22 10.45
N PHE A 53 -4.52 -2.75 9.37
CA PHE A 53 -5.96 -2.64 9.36
C PHE A 53 -6.53 -4.05 9.16
N HIS A 54 -7.19 -4.56 10.20
CA HIS A 54 -8.25 -5.55 9.99
C HIS A 54 -9.36 -4.87 9.19
N PHE A 55 -9.22 -4.85 7.87
CA PHE A 55 -10.30 -4.47 6.96
C PHE A 55 -11.30 -5.62 6.98
N LYS A 56 -12.19 -5.63 7.98
CA LYS A 56 -13.49 -6.27 7.81
C LYS A 56 -14.12 -5.61 6.59
N ASN A 57 -14.25 -6.39 5.52
CA ASN A 57 -15.07 -6.16 4.33
C ASN A 57 -15.71 -4.77 4.29
N LEU A 58 -15.11 -3.86 3.52
CA LEU A 58 -15.87 -2.74 2.96
C LEU A 58 -16.88 -3.36 1.99
N SER A 59 -18.08 -3.62 2.51
CA SER A 59 -19.31 -3.86 1.74
C SER A 59 -19.77 -2.59 1.07
#